data_AF-L7JUB8-F1
#
_entry.id   AF-L7JUB8-F1
#
_cell.length_a   1.000
_cell.length_b   1.000
_cell.length_c   1.000
_cell.angle_alpha   90.00
_cell.angle_beta   90.00
_cell.angle_gamma   90.00
#
_symmetry.space_group_name_H-M   'P 1'
#
loop_
_entity.id
_entity.type
_entity.pdbx_description
1 polymer ?
#
loop_
_entity_poly.entity_id
_entity_poly.type
_entity_poly.pdbx_seq_one_letter_code
_entity_poly.pdbx_strand_id
1 'polypeptide(L)'
;MLKKLNKIRNRVYLRGGNPENYINAIKSLKKQDESNKEIYNAEIAIHRFDQSKSMEAKHRFMRKVRCKIPKLNDINPLYARYAEILSLFHTGDEKGNELLCTIADEIYEYDAFYTNLLKAREQGLKREIKDFSVLKYGITIKFNTETEKKYFLSHVLLRGDNFDVNLANYVTRLDKMKTKVIKSMGKVRSFPLKRAKIVDMKQLLQTFCAFLEQNYVEHENVKKLLNEVLRVEAFIEEIVYRIKFGRRNCDISDLNLECFPELNPYIIRDVKLFDNEAFTTKALIMDEVARSFEKKEILPFLPIFYDIAYDHIQFPEIDDDNS
;
A
#
# COMPACT_ATOMS: atom_id res chain seq x y z
N MET A 1 -15.72 35.78 14.59
CA MET A 1 -14.54 36.31 15.31
C MET A 1 -13.28 35.46 15.10
N LEU A 2 -13.23 34.15 15.42
CA LEU A 2 -11.99 33.33 15.32
C LEU A 2 -11.32 33.32 13.93
N LYS A 3 -12.12 33.28 12.85
CA LYS A 3 -11.60 33.41 11.47
C LYS A 3 -10.85 34.74 11.23
N LYS A 4 -11.29 35.84 11.87
CA LYS A 4 -10.62 37.15 11.78
C LYS A 4 -9.29 37.14 12.54
N LEU A 5 -9.25 36.52 13.73
CA LEU A 5 -8.02 36.33 14.51
C LEU A 5 -7.00 35.46 13.77
N ASN A 6 -7.42 34.32 13.21
CA ASN A 6 -6.54 33.44 12.42
C ASN A 6 -5.99 34.14 11.18
N LYS A 7 -6.80 34.96 10.49
CA LYS A 7 -6.33 35.75 9.34
C LYS A 7 -5.25 36.75 9.75
N ILE A 8 -5.37 37.39 10.91
CA ILE A 8 -4.34 38.30 11.44
C ILE A 8 -3.09 37.51 11.86
N ARG A 9 -3.26 36.39 12.56
CA ARG A 9 -2.16 35.52 13.01
C ARG A 9 -1.34 35.03 11.81
N ASN A 10 -2.00 34.48 10.80
CA ASN A 10 -1.34 34.03 9.57
C ASN A 10 -0.65 35.18 8.83
N ARG A 11 -1.26 36.37 8.78
CA ARG A 11 -0.64 37.54 8.12
C ARG A 11 0.62 38.01 8.83
N VAL A 12 0.64 38.03 10.17
CA VAL A 12 1.77 38.56 10.93
C VAL A 12 2.88 37.50 11.08
N TYR A 13 2.54 36.26 11.43
CA TYR A 13 3.52 35.23 11.73
C TYR A 13 4.12 34.55 10.49
N LEU A 14 3.35 34.29 9.42
CA LEU A 14 3.90 33.67 8.21
C LEU A 14 4.77 34.63 7.37
N ARG A 15 4.75 35.92 7.67
CA ARG A 15 5.51 36.95 6.95
C ARG A 15 6.64 37.58 7.79
N GLY A 16 6.99 36.98 8.93
CA GLY A 16 8.05 37.49 9.82
C GLY A 16 7.75 38.89 10.39
N GLY A 17 6.46 39.24 10.54
CA GLY A 17 6.05 40.57 10.99
C GLY A 17 6.34 40.81 12.46
N ASN A 18 6.66 42.07 12.80
CA ASN A 18 6.87 42.50 14.18
C ASN A 18 5.65 42.10 15.06
N PRO A 19 5.86 41.42 16.21
CA PRO A 19 4.79 41.02 17.10
C PRO A 19 3.90 42.17 17.60
N GLU A 20 4.40 43.40 17.66
CA GLU A 20 3.58 44.57 18.00
C GLU A 20 2.49 44.86 16.95
N ASN A 21 2.73 44.49 15.69
CA ASN A 21 1.73 44.61 14.62
C ASN A 21 0.53 43.70 14.86
N TYR A 22 0.73 42.54 15.50
CA TYR A 22 -0.35 41.64 15.90
C TYR A 22 -1.24 42.27 16.97
N ILE A 23 -0.63 42.82 18.02
CA ILE A 23 -1.37 43.51 19.10
C ILE A 23 -2.16 44.69 18.56
N ASN A 24 -1.56 45.50 17.67
CA ASN A 24 -2.23 46.66 17.10
C ASN A 24 -3.40 46.26 16.19
N ALA A 25 -3.25 45.18 15.42
CA ALA A 25 -4.34 44.62 14.62
C ALA A 25 -5.49 44.09 15.49
N ILE A 26 -5.20 43.41 16.61
CA ILE A 26 -6.24 42.97 17.55
C ILE A 26 -6.91 44.15 18.24
N LYS A 27 -6.16 45.18 18.65
CA LYS A 27 -6.75 46.41 19.23
C LYS A 27 -7.70 47.10 18.25
N SER A 28 -7.38 47.08 16.96
CA SER A 28 -8.26 47.59 15.91
C SER A 28 -9.54 46.77 15.80
N LEU A 29 -9.45 45.43 15.78
CA LEU A 29 -10.63 44.55 15.81
C LEU A 29 -11.48 44.75 17.05
N LYS A 30 -10.85 44.91 18.23
CA LYS A 30 -11.55 45.17 19.49
C LYS A 30 -12.42 46.42 19.41
N LYS A 31 -11.98 47.47 18.73
CA LYS A 31 -12.77 48.70 18.52
C LYS A 31 -13.96 48.50 17.57
N GLN A 32 -13.85 47.53 16.66
CA GLN A 32 -14.86 47.26 15.63
C GLN A 32 -15.91 46.21 16.06
N ASP A 33 -15.62 45.43 17.11
CA ASP A 33 -16.41 44.27 17.50
C ASP A 33 -16.49 44.19 19.04
N GLU A 34 -17.34 45.05 19.60
CA GLU A 34 -17.53 45.20 21.05
C GLU A 34 -18.11 43.92 21.70
N SER A 35 -18.87 43.13 20.94
CA SER A 35 -19.46 41.87 21.40
C SER A 35 -18.42 40.80 21.78
N ASN A 36 -17.22 40.88 21.19
CA ASN A 36 -16.13 39.93 21.44
C ASN A 36 -14.95 40.57 22.19
N LYS A 37 -15.17 41.72 22.84
CA LYS A 37 -14.12 42.53 23.49
C LYS A 37 -13.28 41.74 24.50
N GLU A 38 -13.91 40.86 25.28
CA GLU A 38 -13.18 40.08 26.28
C GLU A 38 -12.28 39.02 25.66
N ILE A 39 -12.68 38.44 24.52
CA ILE A 39 -11.84 37.51 23.75
C ILE A 39 -10.62 38.25 23.20
N TYR A 40 -10.80 39.45 22.65
CA TYR A 40 -9.66 40.26 22.19
C TYR A 40 -8.73 40.72 23.34
N ASN A 41 -9.28 40.97 24.53
CA ASN A 41 -8.46 41.27 25.71
C ASN A 41 -7.61 40.08 26.15
N ALA A 42 -8.21 38.89 26.17
CA ALA A 42 -7.52 37.65 26.50
C ALA A 42 -6.41 37.35 25.49
N GLU A 43 -6.69 37.50 24.19
CA GLU A 43 -5.70 37.29 23.12
C GLU A 43 -4.49 38.23 23.24
N ILE A 44 -4.72 39.51 23.53
CA ILE A 44 -3.64 40.48 23.77
C ILE A 44 -2.81 40.09 25.01
N ALA A 45 -3.46 39.59 26.07
CA ALA A 45 -2.77 39.19 27.29
C ALA A 45 -1.92 37.93 27.08
N ILE A 46 -2.44 36.92 26.37
CA ILE A 46 -1.73 35.68 26.01
C ILE A 46 -0.51 36.03 25.14
N HIS A 47 -0.69 36.86 24.11
CA HIS A 47 0.42 37.22 23.23
C HIS A 47 1.51 38.07 23.92
N ARG A 48 1.13 38.92 24.89
CA ARG A 48 2.10 39.65 25.73
C ARG A 48 2.83 38.73 26.71
N PHE A 49 2.17 37.68 27.16
CA PHE A 49 2.79 36.64 27.96
C PHE A 49 3.88 35.92 27.16
N ASP A 50 3.61 35.53 25.91
CA ASP A 50 4.57 34.79 25.06
C ASP A 50 5.85 35.59 24.79
N GLN A 51 5.74 36.92 24.69
CA GLN A 51 6.88 37.82 24.47
C GLN A 51 7.63 38.19 25.75
N SER A 52 7.04 37.97 26.92
CA SER A 52 7.64 38.45 28.15
C SER A 52 8.77 37.52 28.62
N LYS A 53 9.94 38.11 28.90
CA LYS A 53 11.06 37.38 29.52
C LYS A 53 10.94 37.30 31.05
N SER A 54 10.04 38.08 31.66
CA SER A 54 9.88 38.14 33.12
C SER A 54 8.78 37.19 33.60
N MET A 55 9.11 36.31 34.55
CA MET A 55 8.14 35.40 35.18
C MET A 55 7.04 36.15 35.93
N GLU A 56 7.35 37.25 36.60
CA GLU A 56 6.35 38.08 37.29
C GLU A 56 5.36 38.73 36.32
N ALA A 57 5.85 39.20 35.17
CA ALA A 57 4.98 39.73 34.12
C ALA A 57 4.09 38.63 33.53
N LYS A 58 4.67 37.45 33.28
CA LYS A 58 3.95 36.25 32.84
C LYS A 58 2.82 35.85 33.79
N HIS A 59 3.10 35.73 35.09
CA HIS A 59 2.07 35.42 36.10
C HIS A 59 0.97 36.49 36.15
N ARG A 60 1.33 37.78 36.07
CA ARG A 60 0.34 38.87 36.04
C ARG A 60 -0.57 38.81 34.82
N PHE A 61 -0.04 38.48 33.65
CA PHE A 61 -0.86 38.31 32.44
C PHE A 61 -1.79 37.11 32.54
N MET A 62 -1.30 35.97 33.02
CA MET A 62 -2.13 34.77 33.16
C MET A 62 -3.20 34.93 34.23
N ARG A 63 -2.92 35.64 35.34
CA ARG A 63 -3.95 35.98 36.34
C ARG A 63 -5.07 36.85 35.74
N LYS A 64 -4.73 37.79 34.85
CA LYS A 64 -5.72 38.61 34.15
C LYS A 64 -6.60 37.79 33.21
N VAL A 65 -6.03 36.79 32.52
CA VAL A 65 -6.78 35.86 31.68
C VAL A 65 -7.70 35.00 32.55
N ARG A 66 -7.17 34.43 33.65
CA ARG A 66 -7.90 33.55 34.55
C ARG A 66 -9.14 34.21 35.17
N CYS A 67 -9.02 35.46 35.62
CA CYS A 67 -10.15 36.23 36.15
C CYS A 67 -11.26 36.52 35.11
N LYS A 68 -10.99 36.28 33.82
CA LYS A 68 -11.93 36.52 32.73
C LYS A 68 -12.58 35.25 32.19
N ILE A 69 -12.16 34.05 32.62
CA ILE A 69 -12.68 32.77 32.13
C ILE A 69 -14.21 32.69 32.19
N PRO A 70 -14.90 33.06 33.29
CA PRO A 70 -16.37 32.97 33.32
C PRO A 70 -17.04 33.81 32.22
N LYS A 71 -16.56 35.05 32.01
CA LYS A 71 -17.07 35.94 30.95
C LYS A 71 -16.70 35.46 29.55
N LEU A 72 -15.55 34.81 29.39
CA LEU A 72 -15.17 34.20 28.13
C LEU A 72 -16.08 33.02 27.81
N ASN A 73 -16.49 32.25 28.82
CA ASN A 73 -17.35 31.08 28.66
C ASN A 73 -18.73 31.47 28.12
N ASP A 74 -19.26 32.60 28.60
CA ASP A 74 -20.53 33.17 28.13
C ASP A 74 -20.49 33.59 26.64
N ILE A 75 -19.31 33.94 26.11
CA ILE A 75 -19.13 34.40 24.73
C ILE A 75 -18.72 33.24 23.80
N ASN A 76 -17.76 32.43 24.23
CA ASN A 76 -17.25 31.30 23.48
C ASN A 76 -16.66 30.24 24.43
N PRO A 77 -17.41 29.16 24.72
CA PRO A 77 -16.99 28.12 25.65
C PRO A 77 -15.65 27.44 25.28
N LEU A 78 -15.43 27.20 23.99
CA LEU A 78 -14.20 26.57 23.49
C LEU A 78 -12.97 27.46 23.72
N TYR A 79 -13.09 28.76 23.46
CA TYR A 79 -11.99 29.71 23.68
C TYR A 79 -11.73 29.94 25.17
N ALA A 80 -12.78 29.93 26.00
CA ALA A 80 -12.64 30.02 27.46
C ALA A 80 -11.83 28.83 28.01
N ARG A 81 -12.17 27.61 27.56
CA ARG A 81 -11.46 26.38 27.92
C ARG A 81 -9.98 26.43 27.49
N TYR A 82 -9.70 26.91 26.28
CA TYR A 82 -8.32 27.13 25.79
C TYR A 82 -7.53 28.12 26.68
N ALA A 83 -8.13 29.27 27.00
CA ALA A 83 -7.51 30.30 27.80
C ALA A 83 -7.26 29.85 29.26
N GLU A 84 -8.18 29.05 29.81
CA GLU A 84 -8.06 28.44 31.14
C GLU A 84 -6.87 27.49 31.20
N ILE A 85 -6.73 26.60 30.23
CA ILE A 85 -5.67 25.59 30.19
C ILE A 85 -4.29 26.22 30.03
N LEU A 86 -4.16 27.19 29.12
CA LEU A 86 -2.91 27.96 29.01
C LEU A 86 -2.56 28.66 30.32
N SER A 87 -3.57 29.20 31.03
CA SER A 87 -3.33 29.86 32.31
C SER A 87 -2.84 28.90 33.39
N LEU A 88 -3.38 27.67 33.44
CA LEU A 88 -3.01 26.64 34.41
C LEU A 88 -1.62 26.06 34.12
N PHE A 89 -1.34 25.72 32.86
CA PHE A 89 -0.05 25.21 32.40
C PHE A 89 1.10 26.16 32.77
N HIS A 90 0.93 27.45 32.46
CA HIS A 90 1.96 28.45 32.70
C HIS A 90 2.06 28.92 34.16
N THR A 91 1.10 28.54 35.01
CA THR A 91 1.23 28.69 36.47
C THR A 91 1.91 27.50 37.14
N GLY A 92 2.28 26.45 36.39
CA GLY A 92 2.90 25.24 36.94
C GLY A 92 1.93 24.38 37.77
N ASP A 93 0.63 24.48 37.50
CA ASP A 93 -0.40 23.68 38.16
C ASP A 93 -0.49 22.31 37.48
N GLU A 94 -0.34 21.22 38.23
CA GLU A 94 -0.37 19.84 37.73
C GLU A 94 -1.69 19.53 36.99
N LYS A 95 -2.80 20.15 37.43
CA LYS A 95 -4.10 20.03 36.74
C LYS A 95 -4.07 20.63 35.33
N GLY A 96 -3.22 21.63 35.10
CA GLY A 96 -3.02 22.24 33.79
C GLY A 96 -2.34 21.30 32.79
N ASN A 97 -1.41 20.44 33.27
CA ASN A 97 -0.76 19.42 32.44
C ASN A 97 -1.73 18.29 32.08
N GLU A 98 -2.51 17.78 33.03
CA GLU A 98 -3.52 16.73 32.76
C GLU A 98 -4.58 17.21 31.77
N LEU A 99 -5.10 18.43 31.96
CA LEU A 99 -6.06 19.03 31.03
C LEU A 99 -5.45 19.33 29.65
N LEU A 100 -4.14 19.64 29.56
CA LEU A 100 -3.43 19.76 28.29
C LEU A 100 -3.30 18.44 27.57
N CYS A 101 -3.08 17.33 28.27
CA CYS A 101 -3.08 16.00 27.67
C CYS A 101 -4.48 15.64 27.16
N THR A 102 -5.52 15.83 27.95
CA THR A 102 -6.90 15.57 27.51
C THR A 102 -7.31 16.47 26.35
N ILE A 103 -6.89 17.74 26.34
CA ILE A 103 -7.13 18.64 25.21
C ILE A 103 -6.21 18.36 24.03
N ALA A 104 -4.98 17.88 24.24
CA ALA A 104 -4.12 17.45 23.15
C ALA A 104 -4.70 16.21 22.48
N ASP A 105 -5.29 15.29 23.24
CA ASP A 105 -6.01 14.13 22.73
C ASP A 105 -7.31 14.56 22.03
N GLU A 106 -8.11 15.43 22.65
CA GLU A 106 -9.30 15.99 22.01
C GLU A 106 -8.95 16.85 20.79
N ILE A 107 -7.87 17.64 20.79
CA ILE A 107 -7.39 18.42 19.64
C ILE A 107 -6.76 17.48 18.61
N TYR A 108 -6.09 16.41 18.99
CA TYR A 108 -5.57 15.43 18.04
C TYR A 108 -6.73 14.72 17.35
N GLU A 109 -7.76 14.34 18.08
CA GLU A 109 -9.00 13.80 17.55
C GLU A 109 -9.79 14.85 16.74
N TYR A 110 -9.84 16.10 17.19
CA TYR A 110 -10.56 17.19 16.52
C TYR A 110 -9.80 17.74 15.31
N ASP A 111 -8.46 17.73 15.31
CA ASP A 111 -7.59 18.13 14.21
C ASP A 111 -7.44 16.96 13.24
N ALA A 112 -7.48 15.70 13.68
CA ALA A 112 -7.70 14.55 12.79
C ALA A 112 -9.09 14.60 12.16
N PHE A 113 -10.15 14.88 12.93
CA PHE A 113 -11.50 15.05 12.43
C PHE A 113 -11.62 16.25 11.51
N TYR A 114 -11.06 17.41 11.86
CA TYR A 114 -11.10 18.65 11.09
C TYR A 114 -10.15 18.61 9.90
N THR A 115 -9.03 17.88 9.95
CA THR A 115 -8.19 17.57 8.79
C THR A 115 -8.88 16.58 7.87
N ASN A 116 -9.62 15.60 8.40
CA ASN A 116 -10.45 14.71 7.58
C ASN A 116 -11.64 15.46 6.96
N LEU A 117 -12.22 16.43 7.68
CA LEU A 117 -13.33 17.25 7.24
C LEU A 117 -12.87 18.39 6.32
N LEU A 118 -11.67 18.93 6.50
CA LEU A 118 -10.99 19.85 5.57
C LEU A 118 -10.47 19.11 4.35
N LYS A 119 -9.96 17.89 4.46
CA LYS A 119 -9.68 17.03 3.29
C LYS A 119 -10.98 16.80 2.53
N ALA A 120 -12.07 16.45 3.20
CA ALA A 120 -13.39 16.32 2.56
C ALA A 120 -13.92 17.64 1.96
N ARG A 121 -13.56 18.80 2.53
CA ARG A 121 -14.04 20.13 2.10
C ARG A 121 -13.14 20.84 1.06
N GLU A 122 -11.83 20.62 1.10
CA GLU A 122 -10.84 21.00 0.07
C GLU A 122 -10.96 20.08 -1.15
N GLN A 123 -11.32 18.82 -0.95
CA GLN A 123 -11.80 17.95 -2.05
C GLN A 123 -13.21 18.34 -2.53
N GLY A 124 -13.97 19.12 -1.75
CA GLY A 124 -15.37 19.47 -2.02
C GLY A 124 -15.64 20.80 -2.72
N LEU A 125 -14.63 21.61 -3.09
CA LEU A 125 -14.87 22.90 -3.77
C LEU A 125 -13.95 23.11 -4.98
N LYS A 126 -14.49 22.69 -6.15
CA LYS A 126 -14.04 22.97 -7.52
C LYS A 126 -12.73 22.34 -7.97
N ARG A 127 -12.64 21.03 -7.88
CA ARG A 127 -12.48 20.27 -9.13
C ARG A 127 -13.83 19.63 -9.36
N GLU A 128 -14.37 19.69 -10.57
CA GLU A 128 -15.16 18.56 -11.01
C GLU A 128 -14.24 17.36 -10.83
N ILE A 129 -14.38 16.63 -9.71
CA ILE A 129 -13.78 15.32 -9.59
C ILE A 129 -14.55 14.52 -10.63
N LYS A 130 -14.03 14.51 -11.85
CA LYS A 130 -14.35 13.46 -12.79
C LYS A 130 -13.78 12.22 -12.10
N ASP A 131 -14.63 11.52 -11.35
CA ASP A 131 -14.33 10.25 -10.72
C ASP A 131 -14.11 9.24 -11.84
N PHE A 132 -12.93 9.31 -12.44
CA PHE A 132 -12.51 8.34 -13.42
C PHE A 132 -12.27 7.06 -12.66
N SER A 133 -13.16 6.09 -12.85
CA SER A 133 -13.01 4.77 -12.28
C SER A 133 -12.83 3.72 -13.37
N VAL A 134 -12.18 2.63 -13.00
CA VAL A 134 -12.08 1.40 -13.78
C VAL A 134 -12.30 0.22 -12.84
N LEU A 135 -13.23 -0.68 -13.20
CA LEU A 135 -13.43 -1.95 -12.51
C LEU A 135 -12.47 -2.98 -13.11
N LYS A 136 -11.60 -3.57 -12.30
CA LYS A 136 -10.69 -4.64 -12.74
C LYS A 136 -10.47 -5.66 -11.64
N TYR A 137 -10.54 -6.95 -11.99
CA TYR A 137 -10.52 -8.06 -11.03
C TYR A 137 -11.55 -7.91 -9.89
N GLY A 138 -12.72 -7.33 -10.17
CA GLY A 138 -13.74 -7.03 -9.16
C GLY A 138 -13.42 -5.84 -8.24
N ILE A 139 -12.30 -5.15 -8.45
CA ILE A 139 -11.88 -4.01 -7.63
C ILE A 139 -12.06 -2.72 -8.43
N THR A 140 -12.70 -1.73 -7.81
CA THR A 140 -12.87 -0.40 -8.40
C THR A 140 -11.64 0.46 -8.09
N ILE A 141 -10.92 0.85 -9.14
CA ILE A 141 -9.73 1.72 -9.04
C ILE A 141 -10.16 3.14 -9.41
N LYS A 142 -9.86 4.11 -8.56
CA LYS A 142 -10.20 5.53 -8.79
C LYS A 142 -8.96 6.31 -9.24
N PHE A 143 -9.17 7.30 -10.11
CA PHE A 143 -8.11 8.18 -10.61
C PHE A 143 -8.48 9.63 -10.40
N ASN A 144 -7.50 10.45 -10.02
CA ASN A 144 -7.70 11.88 -9.80
C ASN A 144 -7.73 12.65 -11.12
N THR A 145 -7.16 12.08 -12.19
CA THR A 145 -7.10 12.69 -13.52
C THR A 145 -7.36 11.69 -14.64
N GLU A 146 -7.84 12.19 -15.78
CA GLU A 146 -8.00 11.37 -17.00
C GLU A 146 -6.65 10.84 -17.50
N THR A 147 -5.58 11.62 -17.27
CA THR A 147 -4.20 11.25 -17.64
C THR A 147 -3.72 10.04 -16.84
N GLU A 148 -3.97 9.99 -15.53
CA GLU A 148 -3.67 8.81 -14.70
C GLU A 148 -4.44 7.58 -15.19
N LYS A 149 -5.73 7.74 -15.50
CA LYS A 149 -6.53 6.67 -16.10
C LYS A 149 -5.94 6.20 -17.44
N LYS A 150 -5.54 7.12 -18.32
CA LYS A 150 -4.90 6.78 -19.60
C LYS A 150 -3.59 6.01 -19.39
N TYR A 151 -2.74 6.47 -18.48
CA TYR A 151 -1.50 5.76 -18.12
C TYR A 151 -1.77 4.35 -17.60
N PHE A 152 -2.74 4.19 -16.69
CA PHE A 152 -3.15 2.88 -16.21
C PHE A 152 -3.63 1.96 -17.34
N LEU A 153 -4.50 2.45 -18.23
CA LEU A 153 -4.98 1.67 -19.39
C LEU A 153 -3.85 1.32 -20.37
N SER A 154 -2.84 2.19 -20.49
CA SER A 154 -1.59 1.93 -21.22
C SER A 154 -0.57 1.09 -20.45
N HIS A 155 -0.94 0.53 -19.29
CA HIS A 155 -0.09 -0.30 -18.44
C HIS A 155 1.19 0.42 -17.96
N VAL A 156 1.13 1.73 -17.78
CA VAL A 156 2.21 2.55 -17.22
C VAL A 156 2.04 2.65 -15.71
N LEU A 157 3.15 2.50 -14.96
CA LEU A 157 3.12 2.66 -13.51
C LEU A 157 2.93 4.14 -13.14
N LEU A 158 2.03 4.38 -12.20
CA LEU A 158 1.73 5.71 -11.68
C LEU A 158 2.73 6.09 -10.58
N ARG A 159 3.06 7.39 -10.49
CA ARG A 159 3.92 7.93 -9.44
C ARG A 159 3.10 8.33 -8.21
N GLY A 160 3.65 8.11 -7.02
CA GLY A 160 3.05 8.47 -5.73
C GLY A 160 2.75 7.27 -4.84
N ASP A 161 2.42 7.55 -3.59
CA ASP A 161 2.26 6.52 -2.55
C ASP A 161 0.82 6.46 -1.99
N ASN A 162 -0.14 7.08 -2.67
CA ASN A 162 -1.53 7.02 -2.27
C ASN A 162 -2.13 5.62 -2.54
N PHE A 163 -3.21 5.30 -1.83
CA PHE A 163 -3.87 3.99 -1.92
C PHE A 163 -4.25 3.60 -3.36
N ASP A 164 -4.92 4.49 -4.10
CA ASP A 164 -5.38 4.21 -5.47
C ASP A 164 -4.23 4.03 -6.47
N VAL A 165 -3.13 4.78 -6.32
CA VAL A 165 -1.91 4.62 -7.11
C VAL A 165 -1.25 3.28 -6.82
N ASN A 166 -1.15 2.89 -5.55
CA ASN A 166 -0.63 1.58 -5.16
C ASN A 166 -1.49 0.45 -5.73
N LEU A 167 -2.81 0.58 -5.62
CA LEU A 167 -3.78 -0.36 -6.17
C LEU A 167 -3.64 -0.48 -7.70
N ALA A 168 -3.61 0.65 -8.42
CA ALA A 168 -3.40 0.69 -9.86
C ALA A 168 -2.06 0.05 -10.27
N ASN A 169 -1.01 0.29 -9.48
CA ASN A 169 0.32 -0.26 -9.72
C ASN A 169 0.36 -1.78 -9.51
N TYR A 170 -0.30 -2.32 -8.47
CA TYR A 170 -0.44 -3.77 -8.29
C TYR A 170 -1.15 -4.42 -9.46
N VAL A 171 -2.28 -3.86 -9.87
CA VAL A 171 -3.08 -4.37 -11.00
C VAL A 171 -2.28 -4.31 -12.30
N THR A 172 -1.57 -3.21 -12.56
CA THR A 172 -0.71 -3.06 -13.74
C THR A 172 0.44 -4.08 -13.75
N ARG A 173 1.08 -4.31 -12.60
CA ARG A 173 2.13 -5.34 -12.46
C ARG A 173 1.58 -6.73 -12.69
N LEU A 174 0.38 -7.01 -12.16
CA LEU A 174 -0.31 -8.28 -12.34
C LEU A 174 -0.59 -8.55 -13.82
N ASP A 175 -1.10 -7.57 -14.57
CA ASP A 175 -1.36 -7.72 -16.02
C ASP A 175 -0.08 -7.99 -16.81
N LYS A 176 1.01 -7.27 -16.48
CA LYS A 176 2.32 -7.49 -17.10
C LYS A 176 2.85 -8.89 -16.80
N MET A 177 2.68 -9.37 -15.56
CA MET A 177 3.07 -10.73 -15.18
C MET A 177 2.21 -11.78 -15.86
N LYS A 178 0.89 -11.61 -15.90
CA LYS A 178 -0.05 -12.47 -16.62
C LYS A 178 0.41 -12.65 -18.07
N THR A 179 0.71 -11.55 -18.76
CA THR A 179 1.21 -11.56 -20.14
C THR A 179 2.54 -12.33 -20.28
N LYS A 180 3.48 -12.13 -19.35
CA LYS A 180 4.77 -12.83 -19.34
C LYS A 180 4.59 -14.34 -19.10
N VAL A 181 3.70 -14.73 -18.20
CA VAL A 181 3.38 -16.12 -17.92
C VAL A 181 2.77 -16.79 -19.14
N ILE A 182 1.76 -16.19 -19.78
CA ILE A 182 1.17 -16.72 -21.03
C ILE A 182 2.28 -16.94 -22.07
N LYS A 183 3.10 -15.92 -22.33
CA LYS A 183 4.21 -16.03 -23.29
C LYS A 183 5.20 -17.14 -22.93
N SER A 184 5.51 -17.29 -21.64
CA SER A 184 6.43 -18.33 -21.16
C SER A 184 5.83 -19.73 -21.31
N MET A 185 4.55 -19.91 -20.99
CA MET A 185 3.84 -21.19 -21.12
C MET A 185 3.71 -21.62 -22.59
N GLY A 186 3.60 -20.65 -23.50
CA GLY A 186 3.63 -20.91 -24.93
C GLY A 186 4.92 -21.58 -25.43
N LYS A 187 6.06 -21.35 -24.75
CA LYS A 187 7.36 -21.95 -25.12
C LYS A 187 7.43 -23.43 -24.73
N VAL A 188 7.93 -24.27 -25.63
CA VAL A 188 7.78 -25.73 -25.53
C VAL A 188 8.66 -26.37 -24.44
N ARG A 189 9.80 -25.79 -24.04
CA ARG A 189 10.81 -26.55 -23.24
C ARG A 189 11.42 -25.88 -22.01
N SER A 190 11.01 -24.67 -21.65
CA SER A 190 11.65 -23.94 -20.55
C SER A 190 10.94 -24.08 -19.20
N PHE A 191 10.67 -25.30 -18.72
CA PHE A 191 9.97 -25.53 -17.42
C PHE A 191 10.57 -24.78 -16.22
N PRO A 192 11.92 -24.67 -16.08
CA PRO A 192 12.51 -23.83 -15.04
C PRO A 192 12.12 -22.34 -15.19
N LEU A 193 12.11 -21.81 -16.41
CA LEU A 193 11.69 -20.42 -16.67
C LEU A 193 10.18 -20.25 -16.46
N LYS A 194 9.36 -21.22 -16.87
CA LYS A 194 7.91 -21.25 -16.60
C LYS A 194 7.66 -21.19 -15.08
N ARG A 195 8.38 -22.02 -14.31
CA ARG A 195 8.30 -22.05 -12.84
C ARG A 195 8.66 -20.70 -12.24
N ALA A 196 9.80 -20.12 -12.63
CA ALA A 196 10.23 -18.83 -12.09
C ALA A 196 9.15 -17.75 -12.29
N LYS A 197 8.56 -17.66 -13.49
CA LYS A 197 7.49 -16.67 -13.76
C LYS A 197 6.21 -16.92 -12.96
N ILE A 198 5.86 -18.17 -12.71
CA ILE A 198 4.71 -18.54 -11.88
C ILE A 198 4.97 -18.21 -10.40
N VAL A 199 6.17 -18.50 -9.89
CA VAL A 199 6.58 -18.16 -8.51
C VAL A 199 6.56 -16.64 -8.31
N ASP A 200 7.11 -15.88 -9.26
CA ASP A 200 7.10 -14.41 -9.18
C ASP A 200 5.65 -13.87 -9.13
N MET A 201 4.75 -14.44 -9.95
CA MET A 201 3.33 -14.04 -9.98
C MET A 201 2.60 -14.42 -8.68
N LYS A 202 2.89 -15.59 -8.10
CA LYS A 202 2.38 -16.00 -6.79
C LYS A 202 2.80 -15.02 -5.70
N GLN A 203 4.08 -14.65 -5.63
CA GLN A 203 4.58 -13.69 -4.64
C GLN A 203 3.90 -12.33 -4.77
N LEU A 204 3.72 -11.84 -6.00
CA LEU A 204 2.98 -10.60 -6.25
C LEU A 204 1.53 -10.71 -5.75
N LEU A 205 0.82 -11.79 -6.08
CA LEU A 205 -0.56 -12.00 -5.68
C LEU A 205 -0.72 -12.16 -4.16
N GLN A 206 0.20 -12.85 -3.49
CA GLN A 206 0.22 -12.93 -2.02
C GLN A 206 0.40 -11.55 -1.39
N THR A 207 1.37 -10.77 -1.89
CA THR A 207 1.60 -9.39 -1.43
C THR A 207 0.38 -8.52 -1.70
N PHE A 208 -0.27 -8.70 -2.86
CA PHE A 208 -1.43 -7.93 -3.23
C PHE A 208 -2.66 -8.28 -2.38
N CYS A 209 -2.92 -9.57 -2.12
CA CYS A 209 -3.96 -10.00 -1.18
C CYS A 209 -3.75 -9.41 0.22
N ALA A 210 -2.53 -9.48 0.75
CA ALA A 210 -2.20 -8.89 2.05
C ALA A 210 -2.45 -7.37 2.07
N PHE A 211 -2.06 -6.67 1.00
CA PHE A 211 -2.35 -5.24 0.84
C PHE A 211 -3.86 -4.96 0.84
N LEU A 212 -4.66 -5.75 0.11
CA LEU A 212 -6.12 -5.58 0.04
C LEU A 212 -6.79 -5.88 1.39
N GLU A 213 -6.33 -6.92 2.11
CA GLU A 213 -6.80 -7.26 3.45
C GLU A 213 -6.50 -6.15 4.46
N GLN A 214 -5.28 -5.60 4.46
CA GLN A 214 -4.89 -4.48 5.33
C GLN A 214 -5.73 -3.21 5.10
N ASN A 215 -6.28 -3.05 3.89
CA ASN A 215 -7.09 -1.89 3.51
C ASN A 215 -8.60 -2.20 3.45
N TYR A 216 -9.05 -3.35 3.97
CA TYR A 216 -10.46 -3.77 4.01
C TYR A 216 -11.16 -3.76 2.63
N VAL A 217 -10.44 -4.15 1.58
CA VAL A 217 -10.96 -4.23 0.22
C VAL A 217 -11.41 -5.67 -0.09
N GLU A 218 -12.63 -5.83 -0.59
CA GLU A 218 -13.11 -7.12 -1.09
C GLU A 218 -12.28 -7.58 -2.31
N HIS A 219 -11.81 -8.82 -2.28
CA HIS A 219 -10.81 -9.30 -3.24
C HIS A 219 -10.97 -10.78 -3.63
N GLU A 220 -12.21 -11.28 -3.66
CA GLU A 220 -12.49 -12.69 -3.98
C GLU A 220 -11.88 -13.14 -5.31
N ASN A 221 -11.98 -12.32 -6.35
CA ASN A 221 -11.42 -12.64 -7.67
C ASN A 221 -9.88 -12.71 -7.66
N VAL A 222 -9.22 -11.87 -6.87
CA VAL A 222 -7.76 -11.91 -6.70
C VAL A 222 -7.35 -13.17 -5.93
N LYS A 223 -8.14 -13.57 -4.92
CA LYS A 223 -7.97 -14.84 -4.19
C LYS A 223 -8.16 -16.06 -5.09
N LYS A 224 -9.20 -16.07 -5.94
CA LYS A 224 -9.43 -17.13 -6.94
C LYS A 224 -8.25 -17.22 -7.90
N LEU A 225 -7.75 -16.09 -8.39
CA LEU A 225 -6.58 -16.05 -9.26
C LEU A 225 -5.33 -16.60 -8.57
N LEU A 226 -5.09 -16.26 -7.29
CA LEU A 226 -3.99 -16.82 -6.51
C LEU A 226 -4.10 -18.35 -6.41
N ASN A 227 -5.29 -18.89 -6.14
CA ASN A 227 -5.51 -20.33 -6.07
C ASN A 227 -5.21 -21.03 -7.41
N GLU A 228 -5.60 -20.42 -8.54
CA GLU A 228 -5.24 -20.96 -9.85
C GLU A 228 -3.74 -20.94 -10.12
N VAL A 229 -3.05 -19.86 -9.76
CA VAL A 229 -1.59 -19.77 -9.90
C VAL A 229 -0.89 -20.84 -9.05
N LEU A 230 -1.36 -21.13 -7.84
CA LEU A 230 -0.85 -22.22 -7.00
C LEU A 230 -1.02 -23.59 -7.67
N ARG A 231 -2.17 -23.83 -8.31
CA ARG A 231 -2.40 -25.07 -9.06
C ARG A 231 -1.47 -25.20 -10.27
N VAL A 232 -1.20 -24.10 -10.98
CA VAL A 232 -0.24 -24.08 -12.10
C VAL A 232 1.19 -24.32 -11.62
N GLU A 233 1.57 -23.76 -10.46
CA GLU A 233 2.88 -24.01 -9.85
C GLU A 233 3.07 -25.50 -9.56
N ALA A 234 2.10 -26.12 -8.87
CA ALA A 234 2.11 -27.55 -8.55
C ALA A 234 2.17 -28.43 -9.81
N PHE A 235 1.45 -28.05 -10.87
CA PHE A 235 1.51 -28.71 -12.17
C PHE A 235 2.92 -28.67 -12.79
N ILE A 236 3.58 -27.51 -12.77
CA ILE A 236 4.95 -27.39 -13.31
C ILE A 236 5.93 -28.18 -12.45
N GLU A 237 5.76 -28.18 -11.13
CA GLU A 237 6.60 -28.97 -10.22
C GLU A 237 6.48 -30.47 -10.50
N GLU A 238 5.27 -30.97 -10.73
CA GLU A 238 5.03 -32.37 -11.11
C GLU A 238 5.72 -32.71 -12.44
N ILE A 239 5.62 -31.84 -13.45
CA ILE A 239 6.33 -32.06 -14.72
C ILE A 239 7.85 -32.14 -14.49
N VAL A 240 8.42 -31.21 -13.72
CA VAL A 240 9.86 -31.22 -13.41
C VAL A 240 10.24 -32.48 -12.64
N TYR A 241 9.41 -32.93 -11.70
CA TYR A 241 9.61 -34.18 -10.97
C TYR A 241 9.63 -35.38 -11.92
N ARG A 242 8.64 -35.50 -12.81
CA ARG A 242 8.59 -36.56 -13.82
C ARG A 242 9.80 -36.58 -14.73
N ILE A 243 10.30 -35.42 -15.15
CA ILE A 243 11.51 -35.32 -15.99
C ILE A 243 12.75 -35.87 -15.25
N LYS A 244 12.86 -35.58 -13.95
CA LYS A 244 14.00 -35.98 -13.12
C LYS A 244 13.96 -37.45 -12.72
N PHE A 245 12.80 -37.93 -12.28
CA PHE A 245 12.67 -39.23 -11.63
C PHE A 245 11.94 -40.27 -12.47
N GLY A 246 11.33 -39.87 -13.59
CA GLY A 246 10.53 -40.77 -14.43
C GLY A 246 9.24 -41.26 -13.77
N ARG A 247 8.93 -40.80 -12.56
CA ARG A 247 7.79 -41.23 -11.77
C ARG A 247 6.82 -40.08 -11.57
N ARG A 248 5.56 -40.43 -11.31
CA ARG A 248 4.51 -39.50 -10.90
C ARG A 248 4.58 -39.27 -9.39
N ASN A 249 4.57 -38.02 -8.93
CA ASN A 249 4.41 -37.71 -7.51
C ASN A 249 2.94 -37.39 -7.18
N CYS A 250 2.24 -36.71 -8.09
CA CYS A 250 0.81 -36.43 -7.93
C CYS A 250 0.00 -36.52 -9.23
N ASP A 251 -1.32 -36.65 -9.08
CA ASP A 251 -2.25 -36.58 -10.19
C ASP A 251 -2.47 -35.12 -10.63
N ILE A 252 -2.19 -34.84 -11.90
CA ILE A 252 -2.38 -33.53 -12.54
C ILE A 252 -3.51 -33.55 -13.57
N SER A 253 -4.37 -34.58 -13.58
CA SER A 253 -5.51 -34.67 -14.50
C SER A 253 -6.45 -33.48 -14.37
N ASP A 254 -6.90 -32.98 -15.52
CA ASP A 254 -7.92 -31.95 -15.72
C ASP A 254 -7.69 -30.63 -14.98
N LEU A 255 -6.47 -30.10 -15.06
CA LEU A 255 -6.21 -28.70 -14.72
C LEU A 255 -6.96 -27.78 -15.69
N ASN A 256 -8.17 -27.37 -15.28
CA ASN A 256 -8.94 -26.31 -15.92
C ASN A 256 -8.87 -25.03 -15.07
N LEU A 257 -8.49 -23.93 -15.73
CA LEU A 257 -8.34 -22.60 -15.15
C LEU A 257 -9.44 -21.69 -15.70
N GLU A 258 -10.26 -21.13 -14.81
CA GLU A 258 -11.39 -20.25 -15.15
C GLU A 258 -10.95 -18.78 -15.19
N CYS A 259 -10.09 -18.36 -14.26
CA CYS A 259 -9.54 -17.00 -14.20
C CYS A 259 -8.35 -16.83 -15.16
N PHE A 260 -7.77 -17.94 -15.62
CA PHE A 260 -6.65 -17.96 -16.55
C PHE A 260 -6.82 -18.93 -17.74
N PRO A 261 -7.93 -18.79 -18.51
CA PRO A 261 -8.29 -19.74 -19.55
C PRO A 261 -7.27 -19.81 -20.70
N GLU A 262 -6.50 -18.74 -20.90
CA GLU A 262 -5.48 -18.65 -21.94
C GLU A 262 -4.35 -19.67 -21.73
N LEU A 263 -4.18 -20.21 -20.52
CA LEU A 263 -3.19 -21.24 -20.24
C LEU A 263 -3.66 -22.67 -20.52
N ASN A 264 -4.97 -22.93 -20.51
CA ASN A 264 -5.53 -24.27 -20.65
C ASN A 264 -5.02 -25.01 -21.91
N PRO A 265 -4.92 -24.38 -23.10
CA PRO A 265 -4.38 -25.05 -24.29
C PRO A 265 -2.93 -25.51 -24.12
N TYR A 266 -2.10 -24.72 -23.42
CA TYR A 266 -0.69 -25.06 -23.18
C TYR A 266 -0.54 -26.17 -22.15
N ILE A 267 -1.39 -26.17 -21.12
CA ILE A 267 -1.45 -27.24 -20.13
C ILE A 267 -1.83 -28.56 -20.81
N ILE A 268 -2.89 -28.57 -21.63
CA ILE A 268 -3.32 -29.77 -22.38
C ILE A 268 -2.20 -30.27 -23.30
N ARG A 269 -1.54 -29.35 -24.02
CA ARG A 269 -0.38 -29.68 -24.87
C ARG A 269 0.73 -30.34 -24.05
N ASP A 270 1.13 -29.72 -22.94
CA ASP A 270 2.23 -30.19 -22.12
C ASP A 270 1.88 -31.57 -21.50
N VAL A 271 0.66 -31.79 -21.02
CA VAL A 271 0.18 -33.12 -20.55
C VAL A 271 0.32 -34.18 -21.66
N LYS A 272 -0.22 -33.92 -22.85
CA LYS A 272 -0.14 -34.86 -24.00
C LYS A 272 1.28 -35.21 -24.41
N LEU A 273 2.22 -34.27 -24.27
CA LEU A 273 3.64 -34.52 -24.57
C LEU A 273 4.26 -35.53 -23.58
N PHE A 274 3.80 -35.57 -22.33
CA PHE A 274 4.33 -36.47 -21.30
C PHE A 274 3.59 -37.80 -21.19
N ASP A 275 2.36 -37.89 -21.68
CA ASP A 275 1.64 -39.17 -21.79
C ASP A 275 2.12 -40.02 -22.99
N ASN A 276 3.05 -39.51 -23.81
CA ASN A 276 3.70 -40.28 -24.88
C ASN A 276 4.86 -41.16 -24.35
N GLU A 277 4.91 -42.41 -24.83
CA GLU A 277 5.69 -43.57 -24.33
C GLU A 277 7.20 -43.36 -24.08
N ALA A 278 7.82 -42.29 -24.59
CA ALA A 278 9.26 -42.04 -24.47
C ALA A 278 9.72 -41.79 -23.01
N PHE A 279 8.89 -41.18 -22.16
CA PHE A 279 9.26 -40.89 -20.76
C PHE A 279 9.17 -42.12 -19.84
N THR A 280 8.21 -43.01 -20.10
CA THR A 280 8.09 -44.31 -19.43
C THR A 280 9.31 -45.19 -19.68
N THR A 281 9.88 -45.16 -20.89
CA THR A 281 11.09 -45.92 -21.23
C THR A 281 12.30 -45.44 -20.45
N LYS A 282 12.50 -44.12 -20.30
CA LYS A 282 13.60 -43.58 -19.47
C LYS A 282 13.47 -43.99 -18.00
N ALA A 283 12.27 -43.93 -17.44
CA ALA A 283 12.01 -44.33 -16.05
C ALA A 283 12.35 -45.81 -15.81
N LEU A 284 11.91 -46.68 -16.73
CA LEU A 284 12.21 -48.11 -16.70
C LEU A 284 13.71 -48.39 -16.80
N ILE A 285 14.43 -47.69 -17.68
CA ILE A 285 15.90 -47.83 -17.79
C ILE A 285 16.60 -47.40 -16.50
N MET A 286 16.22 -46.25 -15.92
CA MET A 286 16.84 -45.74 -14.69
C MET A 286 16.57 -46.63 -13.48
N ASP A 287 15.36 -47.18 -13.36
CA ASP A 287 15.02 -48.14 -12.31
C ASP A 287 15.83 -49.44 -12.44
N GLU A 288 16.05 -49.94 -13.66
CA GLU A 288 16.82 -51.15 -13.89
C GLU A 288 18.32 -50.95 -13.65
N VAL A 289 18.85 -49.77 -14.00
CA VAL A 289 20.21 -49.35 -13.64
C VAL A 289 20.38 -49.30 -12.12
N ALA A 290 19.45 -48.67 -11.39
CA ALA A 290 19.50 -48.57 -9.93
C ALA A 290 19.45 -49.94 -9.24
N ARG A 291 18.54 -50.84 -9.67
CA ARG A 291 18.46 -52.22 -9.16
C ARG A 291 19.75 -53.01 -9.38
N SER A 292 20.40 -52.80 -10.52
CA SER A 292 21.64 -53.51 -10.86
C SER A 292 22.82 -53.05 -9.98
N PHE A 293 22.86 -51.77 -9.61
CA PHE A 293 23.83 -51.27 -8.62
C PHE A 293 23.61 -51.85 -7.22
N GLU A 294 22.36 -52.00 -6.77
CA GLU A 294 22.05 -52.60 -5.47
C GLU A 294 22.43 -54.08 -5.39
N LYS A 295 22.33 -54.81 -6.50
CA LYS A 295 22.71 -56.24 -6.58
C LYS A 295 24.20 -56.48 -6.76
N LYS A 296 25.04 -55.43 -6.89
CA LYS A 296 26.48 -55.51 -7.21
C LYS A 296 26.78 -56.36 -8.46
N GLU A 297 25.86 -56.42 -9.41
CA GLU A 297 26.11 -57.09 -10.69
C GLU A 297 26.91 -56.12 -11.58
N ILE A 298 28.07 -56.56 -12.08
CA ILE A 298 28.83 -55.80 -13.08
C ILE A 298 28.02 -55.83 -14.37
N LEU A 299 27.37 -54.71 -14.72
CA LEU A 299 26.64 -54.59 -15.98
C LEU A 299 27.63 -54.28 -17.12
N PRO A 300 27.87 -55.23 -18.06
CA PRO A 300 28.83 -55.02 -19.16
C PRO A 300 28.37 -53.97 -20.18
N PHE A 301 27.14 -53.47 -20.07
CA PHE A 301 26.55 -52.47 -20.97
C PHE A 301 26.25 -51.12 -20.30
N LEU A 302 26.66 -50.93 -19.04
CA LEU A 302 26.44 -49.67 -18.31
C LEU A 302 26.98 -48.42 -19.06
N PRO A 303 28.16 -48.46 -19.71
CA PRO A 303 28.62 -47.34 -20.52
C PRO A 303 27.72 -47.05 -21.72
N ILE A 304 27.18 -48.11 -22.36
CA ILE A 304 26.29 -47.98 -23.51
C ILE A 304 24.93 -47.40 -23.10
N PHE A 305 24.38 -47.81 -21.96
CA PHE A 305 23.15 -47.20 -21.42
C PHE A 305 23.37 -45.76 -20.99
N TYR A 306 24.55 -45.43 -20.47
CA TYR A 306 24.92 -44.05 -20.14
C TYR A 306 25.03 -43.19 -21.40
N ASP A 307 25.66 -43.68 -22.47
CA ASP A 307 25.77 -43.00 -23.76
C ASP A 307 24.39 -42.82 -24.42
N ILE A 308 23.54 -43.84 -24.44
CA ILE A 308 22.17 -43.75 -24.95
C ILE A 308 21.33 -42.76 -24.12
N ALA A 309 21.46 -42.78 -22.80
CA ALA A 309 20.79 -41.82 -21.93
C ALA A 309 21.31 -40.39 -22.16
N TYR A 310 22.61 -40.22 -22.42
CA TYR A 310 23.24 -38.94 -22.71
C TYR A 310 22.76 -38.36 -24.05
N ASP A 311 22.69 -39.18 -25.10
CA ASP A 311 22.20 -38.77 -26.44
C ASP A 311 20.70 -38.41 -26.46
N HIS A 312 19.90 -38.99 -25.54
CA HIS A 312 18.48 -38.64 -25.39
C HIS A 312 18.21 -37.52 -24.39
N ILE A 313 19.23 -36.99 -23.70
CA ILE A 313 19.11 -35.75 -22.92
C ILE A 313 19.35 -34.57 -23.86
N GLN A 314 18.26 -33.98 -24.38
CA GLN A 314 18.35 -32.64 -24.95
C GLN A 314 18.61 -31.64 -23.81
N PHE A 315 19.87 -31.21 -23.68
CA PHE A 315 20.18 -30.03 -22.90
C PHE A 315 19.49 -28.82 -23.53
N PRO A 316 18.88 -27.92 -22.74
CA PRO A 316 18.45 -26.64 -23.30
C PRO A 316 19.69 -25.95 -23.87
N GLU A 317 19.62 -25.55 -25.14
CA GLU A 317 20.59 -24.60 -25.71
C GLU A 317 20.66 -23.42 -24.74
N ILE A 318 21.81 -23.25 -24.11
CA ILE A 318 22.12 -22.02 -23.40
C ILE A 318 22.46 -21.06 -24.52
N ASP A 319 21.55 -20.14 -24.84
CA ASP A 319 21.91 -18.95 -25.60
C ASP A 319 22.99 -18.23 -24.77
N ASP A 320 24.25 -18.37 -25.19
CA ASP A 320 25.31 -17.47 -24.78
C ASP A 320 25.01 -16.10 -25.39
N ASP A 321 24.14 -15.33 -24.74
CA ASP A 321 24.03 -13.89 -24.92
C ASP A 321 25.29 -13.24 -24.32
N ASN A 322 26.40 -13.39 -25.06
CA ASN A 322 27.54 -12.50 -25.04
C ASN A 322 27.92 -12.22 -26.50
N SER A 323 27.16 -11.32 -27.14
CA SER A 323 27.56 -10.49 -28.28
C SER A 323 26.62 -9.30 -28.42
#